data_AF-A0A6J4CYL4-F1
#
_entry.id   AF-A0A6J4CYL4-F1
#
_cell.length_a   1.000
_cell.length_b   1.000
_cell.length_c   1.000
_cell.angle_alpha   90.00
_cell.angle_beta   90.00
_cell.angle_gamma   90.00
#
_symmetry.space_group_name_H-M   'P 1'
#
loop_
_entity.id
_entity.type
_entity.pdbx_description
1 polymer ?
#
loop_
_entity_poly.entity_id
_entity_poly.type
_entity_poly.pdbx_seq_one_letter_code
_entity_poly.pdbx_strand_id
1 'polypeptide(L)'
;MPFFKYPCGGWLVKRQVITVLGSVALASCLVSPLMAFKSAEYYATHNEECKRVLKKCDDLAVSALQQGKDLSKEQKSMCGNAEWGQRLYSERLRTQRAKVANQKRQNARENATQILAKCYTKMANGLESGVDYLKKDKTCKSYVERSITQNPLGLYGSGIPHFPLTTQITWATGDKIKLIRCYRLFAQNLAKNQSYEPLGKLHSECQAEINALF
;
A
#
# COMPACT_ATOMS: atom_id res chain seq x y z
N MET A 1 37.04 51.21 -27.26
CA MET A 1 38.33 50.92 -27.93
C MET A 1 39.03 49.75 -27.23
N PRO A 2 39.89 48.97 -27.92
CA PRO A 2 40.31 47.59 -27.59
C PRO A 2 41.77 47.55 -27.05
N PHE A 3 42.53 46.45 -26.88
CA PHE A 3 42.57 45.10 -27.51
C PHE A 3 43.18 44.03 -26.57
N PHE A 4 42.79 42.76 -26.74
CA PHE A 4 43.71 41.59 -26.79
C PHE A 4 42.97 40.42 -27.50
N LYS A 5 43.09 40.22 -28.83
CA LYS A 5 44.14 39.58 -29.66
C LYS A 5 44.27 38.04 -29.54
N TYR A 6 44.00 37.37 -30.67
CA TYR A 6 44.10 35.92 -30.96
C TYR A 6 45.56 35.46 -31.21
N PRO A 7 45.83 34.14 -31.37
CA PRO A 7 45.69 33.41 -32.64
C PRO A 7 44.84 32.10 -32.51
N CYS A 8 44.14 31.51 -33.48
CA CYS A 8 44.30 31.27 -34.94
C CYS A 8 44.92 29.91 -35.32
N GLY A 9 44.21 29.14 -36.16
CA GLY A 9 44.65 27.95 -36.91
C GLY A 9 43.67 26.75 -36.79
N GLY A 10 43.11 26.16 -37.85
CA GLY A 10 43.02 26.48 -39.28
C GLY A 10 41.71 25.86 -39.86
N TRP A 11 41.00 26.45 -40.84
CA TRP A 11 41.17 26.24 -42.31
C TRP A 11 41.06 24.74 -42.71
N LEU A 12 40.25 24.24 -43.67
CA LEU A 12 39.56 24.78 -44.87
C LEU A 12 38.30 23.90 -45.18
N VAL A 13 37.13 24.47 -45.49
CA VAL A 13 36.58 24.66 -46.87
C VAL A 13 36.38 23.38 -47.73
N LYS A 14 35.11 23.02 -47.99
CA LYS A 14 34.48 23.21 -49.33
C LYS A 14 32.95 23.01 -49.31
N ARG A 15 32.27 23.71 -50.22
CA ARG A 15 30.80 23.73 -50.41
C ARG A 15 30.50 23.24 -51.83
N GLN A 16 29.40 22.50 -51.99
CA GLN A 16 28.71 22.15 -53.26
C GLN A 16 29.47 21.36 -54.34
N VAL A 17 28.95 20.16 -54.64
CA VAL A 17 28.92 19.60 -56.01
C VAL A 17 27.57 18.89 -56.22
N ILE A 18 26.75 19.52 -57.07
CA ILE A 18 25.78 18.92 -58.02
C ILE A 18 24.54 18.15 -57.50
N THR A 19 23.40 18.77 -57.79
CA THR A 19 22.02 18.28 -57.84
C THR A 19 21.82 17.17 -58.89
N VAL A 20 20.68 16.47 -58.83
CA VAL A 20 20.14 15.53 -59.85
C VAL A 20 20.69 14.11 -59.77
N LEU A 21 20.05 13.29 -58.94
CA LEU A 21 19.56 11.97 -59.35
C LEU A 21 18.41 11.50 -58.44
N GLY A 22 17.29 11.16 -59.05
CA GLY A 22 16.32 10.19 -58.52
C GLY A 22 15.52 10.55 -57.27
N SER A 23 14.32 11.11 -57.48
CA SER A 23 13.23 11.12 -56.50
C SER A 23 12.73 9.69 -56.16
N VAL A 24 13.52 8.88 -55.41
CA VAL A 24 13.13 7.51 -55.00
C VAL A 24 13.58 7.20 -53.56
N ALA A 25 12.93 7.85 -52.58
CA ALA A 25 12.99 7.41 -51.17
C ALA A 25 11.73 7.76 -50.35
N LEU A 26 10.67 8.29 -50.97
CA LEU A 26 9.40 8.67 -50.32
C LEU A 26 8.28 7.64 -50.52
N ALA A 27 8.61 6.44 -51.04
CA ALA A 27 7.62 5.42 -51.40
C ALA A 27 8.13 3.98 -51.26
N SER A 28 8.33 3.49 -50.02
CA SER A 28 8.40 2.03 -49.74
C SER A 28 8.40 1.64 -48.25
N CYS A 29 7.62 2.33 -47.40
CA CYS A 29 7.26 1.79 -46.06
C CYS A 29 5.74 1.65 -45.84
N LEU A 30 4.98 1.48 -46.94
CA LEU A 30 3.75 0.68 -46.92
C LEU A 30 4.12 -0.82 -46.89
N VAL A 31 4.90 -1.21 -45.89
CA VAL A 31 5.00 -2.62 -45.51
C VAL A 31 3.68 -2.94 -44.84
N SER A 32 2.88 -3.83 -45.45
CA SER A 32 1.72 -4.43 -44.80
C SER A 32 2.07 -4.81 -43.37
N PRO A 33 1.18 -4.67 -42.36
CA PRO A 33 1.49 -5.02 -40.99
C PRO A 33 1.64 -6.54 -40.85
N LEU A 34 2.81 -7.05 -41.23
CA LEU A 34 3.42 -8.24 -40.68
C LEU A 34 3.30 -8.09 -39.18
N MET A 35 2.59 -9.03 -38.57
CA MET A 35 2.35 -9.09 -37.14
C MET A 35 3.69 -9.21 -36.43
N ALA A 36 4.32 -8.07 -36.11
CA ALA A 36 5.47 -8.04 -35.23
C ALA A 36 5.03 -8.73 -33.93
N PHE A 37 5.66 -9.87 -33.61
CA PHE A 37 5.21 -10.75 -32.53
C PHE A 37 5.30 -10.00 -31.20
N LYS A 38 4.17 -9.42 -30.78
CA LYS A 38 4.04 -8.69 -29.52
C LYS A 38 4.05 -9.69 -28.38
N SER A 39 4.94 -9.45 -27.41
CA SER A 39 5.11 -10.30 -26.24
C SER A 39 3.97 -10.12 -25.23
N ALA A 40 3.83 -11.07 -24.30
CA ALA A 40 2.91 -10.92 -23.18
C ALA A 40 3.17 -9.64 -22.36
N GLU A 41 4.44 -9.25 -22.18
CA GLU A 41 4.83 -8.03 -21.47
C GLU A 41 4.35 -6.75 -22.16
N TYR A 42 4.34 -6.73 -23.51
CA TYR A 42 3.76 -5.65 -24.28
C TYR A 42 2.26 -5.52 -24.02
N TYR A 43 1.52 -6.63 -24.10
CA TYR A 43 0.08 -6.63 -23.84
C TYR A 43 -0.27 -6.34 -22.37
N ALA A 44 0.60 -6.70 -21.41
CA ALA A 44 0.46 -6.36 -20.00
C ALA A 44 0.58 -4.85 -19.71
N THR A 45 1.17 -4.07 -20.62
CA THR A 45 1.34 -2.62 -20.50
C THR A 45 0.42 -1.82 -21.44
N HIS A 46 -0.08 -2.42 -22.52
CA HIS A 46 -0.89 -1.76 -23.54
C HIS A 46 -2.36 -2.25 -23.54
N ASN A 47 -3.09 -1.92 -22.48
CA ASN A 47 -4.44 -2.44 -22.20
C ASN A 47 -5.43 -2.32 -23.38
N GLU A 48 -5.53 -1.15 -24.03
CA GLU A 48 -6.45 -0.96 -25.17
C GLU A 48 -6.04 -1.71 -26.44
N GLU A 49 -4.77 -2.11 -26.57
CA GLU A 49 -4.39 -3.04 -27.64
C GLU A 49 -4.62 -4.50 -27.24
N CYS A 50 -4.29 -4.88 -26.00
CA CYS A 50 -4.59 -6.20 -25.45
C CYS A 50 -6.08 -6.55 -25.60
N LYS A 51 -7.00 -5.66 -25.19
CA LYS A 51 -8.45 -5.82 -25.40
C LYS A 51 -8.84 -6.02 -26.87
N ARG A 52 -8.27 -5.22 -27.77
CA ARG A 52 -8.56 -5.31 -29.22
C ARG A 52 -8.05 -6.60 -29.84
N VAL A 53 -6.90 -7.11 -29.38
CA VAL A 53 -6.34 -8.38 -29.83
C VAL A 53 -7.12 -9.57 -29.25
N LEU A 54 -7.47 -9.53 -27.96
CA LEU A 54 -8.31 -10.57 -27.34
C LEU A 54 -9.66 -10.71 -28.04
N LYS A 55 -10.36 -9.60 -28.32
CA LYS A 55 -11.61 -9.65 -29.08
C LYS A 55 -11.42 -10.29 -30.48
N LYS A 56 -10.33 -9.94 -31.18
CA LYS A 56 -9.99 -10.61 -32.46
C LYS A 56 -9.70 -12.09 -32.28
N CYS A 57 -9.16 -12.51 -31.15
CA CYS A 57 -8.93 -13.92 -30.84
C CYS A 57 -10.23 -14.69 -30.61
N ASP A 58 -11.22 -14.07 -29.95
CA ASP A 58 -12.57 -14.62 -29.83
C ASP A 58 -13.22 -14.78 -31.22
N ASP A 59 -13.18 -13.73 -32.05
CA ASP A 59 -13.70 -13.73 -33.43
C ASP A 59 -13.00 -14.82 -34.30
N LEU A 60 -11.69 -14.97 -34.15
CA LEU A 60 -10.89 -16.00 -34.83
C LEU A 60 -11.22 -17.41 -34.35
N ALA A 61 -11.41 -17.62 -33.04
CA ALA A 61 -11.76 -18.92 -32.48
C ALA A 61 -13.14 -19.40 -32.96
N VAL A 62 -14.13 -18.49 -33.00
CA VAL A 62 -15.46 -18.78 -33.57
C VAL A 62 -15.36 -19.10 -35.07
N SER A 63 -14.58 -18.32 -35.82
CA SER A 63 -14.38 -18.54 -37.26
C SER A 63 -13.68 -19.88 -37.57
N ALA A 64 -12.68 -20.25 -36.77
CA ALA A 64 -11.96 -21.51 -36.86
C ALA A 64 -12.90 -22.71 -36.61
N LEU A 65 -13.70 -22.64 -35.54
CA LEU A 65 -14.71 -23.64 -35.19
C LEU A 65 -15.73 -23.85 -36.33
N GLN A 66 -16.28 -22.76 -36.87
CA GLN A 66 -17.25 -22.80 -37.98
C GLN A 66 -16.68 -23.41 -39.27
N GLN A 67 -15.39 -23.23 -39.52
CA GLN A 67 -14.72 -23.75 -40.72
C GLN A 67 -14.17 -25.18 -40.54
N GLY A 68 -14.27 -25.77 -39.35
CA GLY A 68 -13.62 -27.05 -39.02
C GLY A 68 -12.10 -26.99 -39.16
N LYS A 69 -11.51 -25.80 -38.96
CA LYS A 69 -10.08 -25.55 -39.17
C LYS A 69 -9.42 -25.09 -37.88
N ASP A 70 -8.14 -25.38 -37.78
CA ASP A 70 -7.31 -24.99 -36.65
C ASP A 70 -6.67 -23.61 -36.89
N LEU A 71 -6.48 -22.82 -35.82
CA LEU A 71 -5.78 -21.53 -35.91
C LEU A 71 -4.31 -21.70 -36.33
N SER A 72 -3.78 -20.75 -37.10
CA SER A 72 -2.37 -20.73 -37.51
C SER A 72 -1.43 -20.61 -36.29
N LYS A 73 -0.14 -20.97 -36.45
CA LYS A 73 0.84 -20.86 -35.35
C LYS A 73 1.01 -19.41 -34.88
N GLU A 74 0.95 -18.47 -35.81
CA GLU A 74 1.04 -17.03 -35.61
C GLU A 74 -0.19 -16.52 -34.83
N GLN A 75 -1.38 -16.97 -35.22
CA GLN A 75 -2.63 -16.66 -34.52
C GLN A 75 -2.64 -17.22 -33.08
N LYS A 76 -2.28 -18.51 -32.92
CA LYS A 76 -2.16 -19.16 -31.60
C LYS A 76 -1.14 -18.42 -30.70
N SER A 77 0.00 -18.02 -31.25
CA SER A 77 1.02 -17.27 -30.52
C SER A 77 0.56 -15.85 -30.12
N MET A 78 -0.06 -15.11 -31.04
CA MET A 78 -0.60 -13.77 -30.76
C MET A 78 -1.67 -13.82 -29.64
N CYS A 79 -2.61 -14.76 -29.74
CA CYS A 79 -3.69 -14.90 -28.76
C CYS A 79 -3.17 -15.35 -27.39
N GLY A 80 -2.26 -16.34 -27.37
CA GLY A 80 -1.57 -16.73 -26.14
C GLY A 80 -0.84 -15.55 -25.49
N ASN A 81 -0.04 -14.79 -26.25
CA ASN A 81 0.65 -13.62 -25.70
C ASN A 81 -0.31 -12.56 -25.16
N ALA A 82 -1.44 -12.30 -25.84
CA ALA A 82 -2.45 -11.35 -25.37
C ALA A 82 -3.11 -11.81 -24.05
N GLU A 83 -3.49 -13.09 -23.94
CA GLU A 83 -4.02 -13.67 -22.70
C GLU A 83 -3.01 -13.62 -21.55
N TRP A 84 -1.78 -14.06 -21.78
CA TRP A 84 -0.72 -14.01 -20.79
C TRP A 84 -0.45 -12.56 -20.33
N GLY A 85 -0.48 -11.59 -21.26
CA GLY A 85 -0.36 -10.17 -20.92
C GLY A 85 -1.51 -9.66 -20.04
N GLN A 86 -2.75 -10.05 -20.34
CA GLN A 86 -3.91 -9.69 -19.52
C GLN A 86 -3.82 -10.30 -18.11
N ARG A 87 -3.34 -11.55 -17.99
CA ARG A 87 -3.09 -12.21 -16.70
C ARG A 87 -2.02 -11.49 -15.89
N LEU A 88 -0.87 -11.18 -16.51
CA LEU A 88 0.23 -10.41 -15.89
C LEU A 88 -0.22 -9.04 -15.39
N TYR A 89 -0.98 -8.29 -16.21
CA TYR A 89 -1.56 -7.01 -15.78
C TYR A 89 -2.48 -7.17 -14.56
N SER A 90 -3.37 -8.16 -14.60
CA SER A 90 -4.32 -8.44 -13.52
C SER A 90 -3.64 -8.85 -12.22
N GLU A 91 -2.58 -9.65 -12.30
CA GLU A 91 -1.77 -10.07 -11.15
C GLU A 91 -0.99 -8.90 -10.53
N ARG A 92 -0.37 -8.05 -11.37
CA ARG A 92 0.30 -6.82 -10.91
C ARG A 92 -0.69 -5.88 -10.20
N LEU A 93 -1.89 -5.70 -10.77
CA LEU A 93 -2.93 -4.87 -10.18
C LEU A 93 -3.44 -5.45 -8.85
N ARG A 94 -3.62 -6.77 -8.74
CA ARG A 94 -3.95 -7.45 -7.46
C ARG A 94 -2.86 -7.23 -6.41
N THR A 95 -1.60 -7.40 -6.81
CA THR A 95 -0.43 -7.21 -5.92
C THR A 95 -0.30 -5.76 -5.45
N GLN A 96 -0.50 -4.79 -6.34
CA GLN A 96 -0.49 -3.36 -6.01
C GLN A 96 -1.64 -3.01 -5.04
N ARG A 97 -2.86 -3.50 -5.31
CA ARG A 97 -4.02 -3.31 -4.42
C ARG A 97 -3.79 -3.93 -3.04
N ALA A 98 -3.17 -5.12 -2.98
CA ALA A 98 -2.81 -5.76 -1.71
C ALA A 98 -1.77 -4.96 -0.93
N LYS A 99 -0.72 -4.43 -1.59
CA LYS A 99 0.27 -3.54 -0.97
C LYS A 99 -0.38 -2.28 -0.40
N VAL A 100 -1.24 -1.60 -1.17
CA VAL A 100 -1.97 -0.40 -0.71
C VAL A 100 -2.92 -0.71 0.46
N ALA A 101 -3.63 -1.85 0.41
CA ALA A 101 -4.50 -2.28 1.50
C ALA A 101 -3.73 -2.60 2.79
N ASN A 102 -2.57 -3.25 2.68
CA ASN A 102 -1.70 -3.55 3.81
C ASN A 102 -1.11 -2.27 4.42
N GLN A 103 -0.62 -1.33 3.59
CA GLN A 103 -0.16 -0.03 4.06
C GLN A 103 -1.27 0.74 4.78
N LYS A 104 -2.49 0.77 4.21
CA LYS A 104 -3.64 1.43 4.86
C LYS A 104 -3.98 0.80 6.22
N ARG A 105 -3.84 -0.52 6.36
CA ARG A 105 -4.00 -1.24 7.64
C ARG A 105 -2.88 -0.90 8.63
N GLN A 106 -1.62 -0.82 8.20
CA GLN A 106 -0.50 -0.42 9.05
C GLN A 106 -0.63 1.02 9.54
N ASN A 107 -0.89 1.98 8.66
CA ASN A 107 -1.10 3.38 9.04
C ASN A 107 -2.30 3.55 10.01
N ALA A 108 -3.37 2.78 9.81
CA ALA A 108 -4.49 2.76 10.73
C ALA A 108 -4.09 2.21 12.11
N ARG A 109 -3.26 1.14 12.14
CA ARG A 109 -2.74 0.56 13.38
C ARG A 109 -1.92 1.55 14.18
N GLU A 110 -0.93 2.15 13.55
CA GLU A 110 -0.03 3.15 14.15
C GLU A 110 -0.83 4.34 14.72
N ASN A 111 -1.81 4.86 13.98
CA ASN A 111 -2.64 5.97 14.42
C ASN A 111 -3.46 5.61 15.68
N ALA A 112 -4.12 4.44 15.72
CA ALA A 112 -4.85 4.02 16.90
C ALA A 112 -3.95 3.79 18.10
N THR A 113 -2.75 3.21 17.89
CA THR A 113 -1.73 3.07 18.94
C THR A 113 -1.34 4.43 19.52
N GLN A 114 -1.10 5.45 18.69
CA GLN A 114 -0.81 6.81 19.15
C GLN A 114 -2.00 7.46 19.89
N ILE A 115 -3.22 7.23 19.43
CA ILE A 115 -4.44 7.72 20.11
C ILE A 115 -4.56 7.06 21.49
N LEU A 116 -4.39 5.73 21.58
CA LEU A 116 -4.48 5.01 22.85
C LEU A 116 -3.37 5.38 23.82
N ALA A 117 -2.13 5.58 23.37
CA ALA A 117 -1.05 6.12 24.20
C ALA A 117 -1.40 7.50 24.81
N LYS A 118 -1.99 8.39 24.00
CA LYS A 118 -2.51 9.69 24.47
C LYS A 118 -3.66 9.51 25.46
N CYS A 119 -4.60 8.60 25.19
CA CYS A 119 -5.73 8.33 26.08
C CYS A 119 -5.28 7.82 27.45
N TYR A 120 -4.40 6.82 27.51
CA TYR A 120 -3.86 6.32 28.79
C TYR A 120 -3.07 7.40 29.55
N THR A 121 -2.28 8.23 28.86
CA THR A 121 -1.62 9.39 29.49
C THR A 121 -2.62 10.36 30.12
N LYS A 122 -3.70 10.69 29.41
CA LYS A 122 -4.75 11.58 29.92
C LYS A 122 -5.59 10.94 31.02
N MET A 123 -5.79 9.62 31.00
CA MET A 123 -6.43 8.88 32.09
C MET A 123 -5.58 8.89 33.35
N ALA A 124 -4.26 8.73 33.24
CA ALA A 124 -3.33 8.84 34.38
C ALA A 124 -3.38 10.24 35.02
N ASN A 125 -3.26 11.29 34.21
CA ASN A 125 -3.26 12.68 34.68
C ASN A 125 -4.66 13.12 35.19
N GLY A 126 -5.73 12.64 34.55
CA GLY A 126 -7.09 12.81 35.02
C GLY A 126 -7.28 12.16 36.39
N LEU A 127 -6.83 10.91 36.55
CA LEU A 127 -6.91 10.20 37.81
C LEU A 127 -6.12 10.93 38.92
N GLU A 128 -4.88 11.37 38.66
CA GLU A 128 -4.12 12.22 39.60
C GLU A 128 -4.94 13.41 40.09
N SER A 129 -5.49 14.20 39.15
CA SER A 129 -6.32 15.39 39.42
C SER A 129 -7.75 15.10 39.90
N GLY A 130 -8.14 13.83 40.11
CA GLY A 130 -9.47 13.44 40.58
C GLY A 130 -10.57 13.51 39.51
N VAL A 131 -10.19 13.64 38.23
CA VAL A 131 -11.10 13.77 37.09
C VAL A 131 -11.16 12.47 36.28
N ASP A 132 -12.34 11.87 36.20
CA ASP A 132 -12.59 10.73 35.31
C ASP A 132 -12.59 11.17 33.83
N TYR A 133 -11.43 11.04 33.18
CA TYR A 133 -11.22 11.50 31.81
C TYR A 133 -12.15 10.80 30.79
N LEU A 134 -12.48 9.52 31.00
CA LEU A 134 -13.30 8.74 30.08
C LEU A 134 -14.78 9.17 30.08
N LYS A 135 -15.26 9.82 31.15
CA LYS A 135 -16.61 10.44 31.14
C LYS A 135 -16.67 11.70 30.26
N LYS A 136 -15.55 12.39 30.06
CA LYS A 136 -15.48 13.64 29.29
C LYS A 136 -15.13 13.39 27.81
N ASP A 137 -14.21 12.46 27.53
CA ASP A 137 -13.74 12.18 26.16
C ASP A 137 -14.34 10.89 25.60
N LYS A 138 -15.44 11.03 24.84
CA LYS A 138 -16.13 9.93 24.15
C LYS A 138 -15.23 9.19 23.16
N THR A 139 -14.25 9.86 22.56
CA THR A 139 -13.30 9.26 21.62
C THR A 139 -12.36 8.34 22.37
N CYS A 140 -11.67 8.84 23.41
CA CYS A 140 -10.81 8.00 24.23
C CYS A 140 -11.57 6.85 24.89
N LYS A 141 -12.80 7.08 25.37
CA LYS A 141 -13.67 6.02 25.86
C LYS A 141 -13.88 4.92 24.80
N SER A 142 -14.29 5.29 23.59
CA SER A 142 -14.51 4.29 22.52
C SER A 142 -13.23 3.56 22.10
N TYR A 143 -12.07 4.22 22.05
CA TYR A 143 -10.81 3.56 21.73
C TYR A 143 -10.39 2.57 22.83
N VAL A 144 -10.53 2.95 24.11
CA VAL A 144 -10.21 2.11 25.26
C VAL A 144 -11.17 0.92 25.34
N GLU A 145 -12.49 1.14 25.22
CA GLU A 145 -13.49 0.06 25.20
C GLU A 145 -13.26 -0.93 24.04
N ARG A 146 -12.92 -0.44 22.84
CA ARG A 146 -12.59 -1.30 21.69
C ARG A 146 -11.30 -2.10 21.87
N SER A 147 -10.36 -1.59 22.66
CA SER A 147 -9.17 -2.38 23.04
C SER A 147 -9.48 -3.47 24.07
N ILE A 148 -10.65 -3.44 24.73
CA ILE A 148 -10.97 -4.23 25.93
C ILE A 148 -12.04 -5.30 25.70
N THR A 149 -12.98 -5.11 24.77
CA THR A 149 -14.27 -5.83 24.82
C THR A 149 -14.47 -6.99 23.84
N GLN A 150 -13.88 -7.00 22.64
CA GLN A 150 -14.16 -8.07 21.68
C GLN A 150 -13.08 -8.27 20.61
N ASN A 151 -12.79 -9.57 20.37
CA ASN A 151 -12.25 -10.19 19.16
C ASN A 151 -11.82 -9.21 18.04
N PRO A 152 -10.53 -8.81 17.94
CA PRO A 152 -10.08 -7.70 17.09
C PRO A 152 -9.92 -8.09 15.60
N LEU A 153 -10.88 -8.86 15.08
CA LEU A 153 -10.90 -9.47 13.76
C LEU A 153 -10.64 -8.45 12.64
N GLY A 154 -9.40 -8.45 12.15
CA GLY A 154 -8.97 -7.81 10.90
C GLY A 154 -8.20 -6.50 11.03
N LEU A 155 -8.23 -5.80 12.17
CA LEU A 155 -7.57 -4.50 12.33
C LEU A 155 -6.39 -4.50 13.31
N TYR A 156 -6.43 -5.26 14.40
CA TYR A 156 -5.34 -5.41 15.38
C TYR A 156 -5.19 -6.89 15.72
N GLY A 157 -4.02 -7.35 16.18
CA GLY A 157 -3.84 -8.77 16.50
C GLY A 157 -4.73 -9.21 17.68
N SER A 158 -5.16 -10.48 17.70
CA SER A 158 -5.80 -11.09 18.86
C SER A 158 -4.85 -11.08 20.07
N GLY A 159 -5.32 -10.60 21.23
CA GLY A 159 -4.54 -10.67 22.47
C GLY A 159 -4.48 -9.39 23.31
N ILE A 160 -5.48 -8.50 23.25
CA ILE A 160 -5.59 -7.39 24.21
C ILE A 160 -6.52 -7.82 25.35
N PRO A 161 -6.01 -8.02 26.58
CA PRO A 161 -6.82 -8.41 27.74
C PRO A 161 -7.59 -7.24 28.38
N HIS A 162 -8.62 -7.59 29.16
CA HIS A 162 -9.69 -6.70 29.64
C HIS A 162 -9.25 -5.85 30.84
N PHE A 163 -9.08 -4.53 30.70
CA PHE A 163 -8.70 -3.65 31.83
C PHE A 163 -9.95 -3.10 32.54
N PRO A 164 -10.02 -3.08 33.89
CA PRO A 164 -11.13 -2.44 34.59
C PRO A 164 -11.27 -0.96 34.23
N LEU A 165 -12.49 -0.57 33.84
CA LEU A 165 -12.87 0.82 33.61
C LEU A 165 -13.01 1.54 34.95
N THR A 166 -12.62 2.82 35.00
CA THR A 166 -12.71 3.72 36.17
C THR A 166 -14.11 3.78 36.79
N THR A 167 -15.14 3.40 36.04
CA THR A 167 -16.56 3.38 36.46
C THR A 167 -16.95 2.22 37.36
N GLN A 168 -16.09 1.22 37.61
CA GLN A 168 -16.43 0.02 38.37
C GLN A 168 -15.74 -0.12 39.73
N ILE A 169 -14.88 0.83 40.14
CA ILE A 169 -14.02 0.66 41.33
C ILE A 169 -14.16 1.86 42.29
N THR A 170 -14.41 1.55 43.56
CA THR A 170 -14.26 2.45 44.71
C THR A 170 -12.80 2.39 45.18
N TRP A 171 -12.02 3.42 44.88
CA TRP A 171 -10.56 3.42 45.06
C TRP A 171 -10.13 3.84 46.47
N ALA A 172 -9.29 3.04 47.12
CA ALA A 172 -8.42 3.56 48.17
C ALA A 172 -7.22 4.32 47.55
N THR A 173 -6.56 5.17 48.34
CA THR A 173 -5.49 6.06 47.85
C THR A 173 -4.30 5.30 47.25
N GLY A 174 -3.99 4.09 47.75
CA GLY A 174 -2.92 3.24 47.22
C GLY A 174 -3.24 2.66 45.84
N ASP A 175 -4.47 2.19 45.65
CA ASP A 175 -4.97 1.57 44.42
C ASP A 175 -4.93 2.57 43.25
N LYS A 176 -5.29 3.82 43.56
CA LYS A 176 -5.21 4.97 42.65
C LYS A 176 -3.79 5.15 42.09
N ILE A 177 -2.76 5.07 42.94
CA ILE A 177 -1.35 5.27 42.54
C ILE A 177 -0.86 4.12 41.64
N LYS A 178 -1.21 2.88 41.97
CA LYS A 178 -0.93 1.71 41.12
C LYS A 178 -1.56 1.86 39.73
N LEU A 179 -2.85 2.26 39.67
CA LEU A 179 -3.54 2.46 38.39
C LEU A 179 -2.90 3.58 37.53
N ILE A 180 -2.50 4.70 38.15
CA ILE A 180 -1.76 5.79 37.48
C ILE A 180 -0.45 5.25 36.85
N ARG A 181 0.32 4.45 37.61
CA ARG A 181 1.56 3.80 37.11
C ARG A 181 1.26 2.89 35.92
N CYS A 182 0.24 2.05 36.00
CA CYS A 182 -0.17 1.15 34.92
C CYS A 182 -0.53 1.90 33.64
N TYR A 183 -1.40 2.92 33.71
CA TYR A 183 -1.74 3.74 32.54
C TYR A 183 -0.51 4.44 31.94
N ARG A 184 0.45 4.90 32.76
CA ARG A 184 1.72 5.47 32.25
C ARG A 184 2.59 4.43 31.55
N LEU A 185 2.72 3.22 32.10
CA LEU A 185 3.48 2.13 31.48
C LEU A 185 2.87 1.71 30.14
N PHE A 186 1.55 1.57 30.06
CA PHE A 186 0.86 1.28 28.79
C PHE A 186 1.05 2.39 27.76
N ALA A 187 0.93 3.66 28.16
CA ALA A 187 1.15 4.79 27.27
C ALA A 187 2.59 4.82 26.70
N GLN A 188 3.59 4.63 27.56
CA GLN A 188 4.99 4.58 27.16
C GLN A 188 5.28 3.40 26.25
N ASN A 189 4.70 2.23 26.53
CA ASN A 189 4.91 1.04 25.72
C ASN A 189 4.28 1.17 24.33
N LEU A 190 3.02 1.60 24.25
CA LEU A 190 2.33 1.91 23.00
C LEU A 190 3.10 2.95 22.17
N ALA A 191 3.62 4.01 22.80
CA ALA A 191 4.42 5.03 22.10
C ALA A 191 5.76 4.49 21.59
N LYS A 192 6.46 3.65 22.37
CA LYS A 192 7.80 3.13 22.05
C LYS A 192 7.76 2.00 21.01
N ASN A 193 6.86 1.04 21.18
CA ASN A 193 6.85 -0.21 20.41
C ASN A 193 5.79 -0.23 19.30
N GLN A 194 4.87 0.74 19.28
CA GLN A 194 3.76 0.88 18.33
C GLN A 194 2.82 -0.36 18.23
N SER A 195 2.99 -1.33 19.14
CA SER A 195 2.35 -2.65 19.15
C SER A 195 1.61 -2.91 20.46
N TYR A 196 0.63 -3.81 20.40
CA TYR A 196 -0.17 -4.27 21.54
C TYR A 196 0.37 -5.56 22.17
N GLU A 197 1.24 -6.31 21.49
CA GLU A 197 1.82 -7.56 22.02
C GLU A 197 2.42 -7.45 23.44
N PRO A 198 3.26 -6.44 23.77
CA PRO A 198 3.81 -6.32 25.11
C PRO A 198 2.77 -5.90 26.17
N LEU A 199 1.58 -5.44 25.78
CA LEU A 199 0.52 -5.11 26.73
C LEU A 199 -0.09 -6.35 27.36
N GLY A 200 -0.05 -7.53 26.72
CA GLY A 200 -0.58 -8.75 27.31
C GLY A 200 0.09 -9.12 28.64
N LYS A 201 1.43 -9.03 28.70
CA LYS A 201 2.23 -9.28 29.91
C LYS A 201 2.06 -8.16 30.94
N LEU A 202 2.25 -6.91 30.52
CA LEU A 202 2.08 -5.73 31.38
C LEU A 202 0.66 -5.64 31.96
N HIS A 203 -0.34 -6.14 31.26
CA HIS A 203 -1.71 -6.24 31.76
C HIS A 203 -1.82 -7.29 32.86
N SER A 204 -1.33 -8.52 32.66
CA SER A 204 -1.33 -9.52 33.72
C SER A 204 -0.57 -9.08 34.96
N GLU A 205 0.55 -8.36 34.80
CA GLU A 205 1.32 -7.75 35.89
C GLU A 205 0.52 -6.65 36.61
N CYS A 206 -0.05 -5.69 35.86
CA CYS A 206 -0.88 -4.62 36.42
C CYS A 206 -2.18 -5.12 37.06
N GLN A 207 -2.82 -6.14 36.49
CA GLN A 207 -4.02 -6.73 37.07
C GLN A 207 -3.66 -7.58 38.30
N ALA A 208 -2.49 -8.22 38.36
CA ALA A 208 -2.00 -8.83 39.60
C ALA A 208 -1.70 -7.76 40.68
N GLU A 209 -1.07 -6.63 40.33
CA GLU A 209 -0.84 -5.52 41.26
C GLU A 209 -2.14 -4.90 41.82
N ILE A 210 -3.22 -4.89 41.01
CA ILE A 210 -4.55 -4.42 41.39
C ILE A 210 -5.34 -5.49 42.16
N ASN A 211 -5.26 -6.76 41.78
CA ASN A 211 -6.01 -7.86 42.41
C ASN A 211 -5.39 -8.31 43.74
N ALA A 212 -4.08 -8.12 43.97
CA ALA A 212 -3.40 -8.41 45.25
C ALA A 212 -3.76 -7.41 46.39
N LEU A 213 -5.00 -6.91 46.37
CA LEU A 213 -5.62 -5.98 47.31
C LEU A 213 -6.97 -6.49 47.83
N PHE A 214 -7.36 -7.72 47.44
CA PHE A 214 -8.52 -8.47 47.92
C PHE A 214 -8.08 -9.78 48.55
#